data_AF-A0A3M1T5D5-F1
#
_entry.id   AF-A0A3M1T5D5-F1
#
_cell.length_a   1.000
_cell.length_b   1.000
_cell.length_c   1.000
_cell.angle_alpha   90.00
_cell.angle_beta   90.00
_cell.angle_gamma   90.00
#
_symmetry.space_group_name_H-M   'P 1'
#
loop_
_entity.id
_entity.type
_entity.pdbx_description
1 polymer ?
#
loop_
_entity_poly.entity_id
_entity_poly.type
_entity_poly.pdbx_seq_one_letter_code
_entity_poly.pdbx_strand_id
1 'polypeptide(L)'
;MANSKPEAFGLKIPSKADKRKSLILDSLRILTWQNYKAENRISGLDGYAEFDVAWKAMDIHSQDLPQLLELLKQLDYTEAELMAMRQKYYRLRSGDRNDFVPEGEEIPY
;
A
#
# COMPACT_ATOMS: atom_id res chain seq x y z
N MET A 1 23.83 12.42 45.12
CA MET A 1 22.49 11.88 44.80
C MET A 1 22.12 12.38 43.41
N ALA A 2 22.20 11.51 42.40
CA ALA A 2 21.82 11.87 41.03
C ALA A 2 20.31 11.66 40.87
N ASN A 3 19.58 12.75 40.68
CA ASN A 3 18.14 12.72 40.49
C ASN A 3 17.86 12.46 39.01
N SER A 4 17.88 11.18 38.59
CA SER A 4 17.53 10.80 37.23
C SER A 4 16.02 10.93 37.04
N LYS A 5 15.62 12.01 36.38
CA LYS A 5 14.26 12.25 35.92
C LYS A 5 13.90 11.12 34.93
N PRO A 6 12.78 10.40 35.08
CA PRO A 6 12.40 9.38 34.12
C PRO A 6 12.15 10.05 32.75
N GLU A 7 12.81 9.54 31.70
CA GLU A 7 12.51 9.96 30.34
C GLU A 7 11.03 9.69 30.06
N ALA A 8 10.28 10.75 29.76
CA ALA A 8 8.89 10.61 29.36
C ALA A 8 8.86 9.70 28.13
N PHE A 9 8.17 8.57 28.24
CA PHE A 9 7.91 7.65 27.14
C PHE A 9 7.09 8.41 26.09
N GLY A 10 7.78 9.06 25.15
CA GLY A 10 7.17 9.95 24.17
C GLY A 10 6.29 9.14 23.23
N LEU A 11 4.98 9.20 23.43
CA LEU A 11 4.00 8.60 22.56
C LEU A 11 4.09 9.25 21.16
N LYS A 12 4.78 8.60 20.23
CA LYS A 12 4.87 9.05 18.82
C LYS A 12 3.61 8.61 18.09
N ILE A 13 2.54 9.40 18.17
CA ILE A 13 1.34 9.20 17.34
C ILE A 13 1.64 9.72 15.93
N PRO A 14 1.51 8.90 14.87
CA PRO A 14 1.67 9.38 13.50
C PRO A 14 0.60 10.41 13.17
N SER A 15 0.99 11.47 12.48
CA SER A 15 0.05 12.48 12.02
C SER A 15 -0.92 11.90 10.98
N LYS A 16 -2.02 12.60 10.71
CA LYS A 16 -2.94 12.23 9.62
C LYS A 16 -2.21 12.18 8.27
N ALA A 17 -1.23 13.07 8.05
CA ALA A 17 -0.42 13.10 6.84
C ALA A 17 0.48 11.86 6.73
N ASP A 18 1.13 11.45 7.84
CA ASP A 18 1.97 10.24 7.87
C ASP A 18 1.15 8.98 7.58
N LYS A 19 -0.04 8.90 8.17
CA LYS A 19 -0.98 7.81 7.91
C LYS A 19 -1.39 7.78 6.44
N ARG A 20 -1.73 8.93 5.86
CA ARG A 20 -2.12 9.05 4.45
C ARG A 20 -0.98 8.64 3.51
N LYS A 21 0.24 9.14 3.74
CA LYS A 21 1.45 8.72 3.01
C LYS A 21 1.65 7.20 3.07
N SER A 22 1.55 6.62 4.28
CA SER A 22 1.72 5.17 4.47
C SER A 22 0.68 4.36 3.71
N LEU A 23 -0.57 4.82 3.66
CA LEU A 23 -1.64 4.18 2.90
C LEU A 23 -1.39 4.23 1.38
N ILE A 24 -0.97 5.39 0.86
CA ILE A 24 -0.63 5.55 -0.56
C ILE A 24 0.54 4.62 -0.93
N LEU A 25 1.62 4.61 -0.15
CA LEU A 25 2.76 3.74 -0.40
C LEU A 25 2.39 2.25 -0.38
N ASP A 26 1.54 1.82 0.55
CA ASP A 26 1.08 0.42 0.59
C ASP A 26 0.21 0.07 -0.63
N SER A 27 -0.66 0.98 -1.07
CA SER A 27 -1.45 0.79 -2.30
C SER A 27 -0.56 0.68 -3.53
N LEU A 28 0.43 1.56 -3.68
CA LEU A 28 1.38 1.51 -4.79
C LEU A 28 2.21 0.22 -4.75
N ARG A 29 2.69 -0.20 -3.57
CA ARG A 29 3.37 -1.49 -3.39
C ARG A 29 2.55 -2.66 -3.90
N ILE A 30 1.25 -2.68 -3.59
CA ILE A 30 0.34 -3.75 -4.03
C ILE A 30 0.22 -3.76 -5.56
N LEU A 31 0.07 -2.59 -6.20
CA LEU A 31 0.02 -2.49 -7.66
C LEU A 31 1.33 -2.97 -8.30
N THR A 32 2.47 -2.50 -7.80
CA THR A 32 3.78 -2.93 -8.30
C THR A 32 3.98 -4.43 -8.10
N TRP A 33 3.54 -4.99 -6.97
CA TRP A 33 3.58 -6.43 -6.72
C TRP A 33 2.71 -7.22 -7.71
N GLN A 34 1.49 -6.75 -7.97
CA GLN A 34 0.61 -7.40 -8.94
C GLN A 34 1.19 -7.37 -10.35
N ASN A 35 1.80 -6.26 -10.75
CA ASN A 35 2.48 -6.17 -12.04
C ASN A 35 3.72 -7.08 -12.11
N TYR A 36 4.58 -7.05 -11.08
CA TYR A 36 5.74 -7.92 -10.97
C TYR A 36 5.36 -9.40 -11.11
N LYS A 37 4.26 -9.82 -10.46
CA LYS A 37 3.76 -11.19 -10.60
C LYS A 37 3.30 -11.51 -12.03
N ALA A 38 2.60 -10.59 -12.68
CA ALA A 38 2.11 -10.79 -14.04
C ALA A 38 3.28 -10.94 -15.03
N GLU A 39 4.27 -10.05 -14.93
CA GLU A 39 5.47 -10.06 -15.78
C GLU A 39 6.30 -11.33 -15.60
N ASN A 40 6.43 -11.82 -14.36
CA ASN A 40 7.24 -12.99 -14.03
C ASN A 40 6.43 -14.30 -13.99
N ARG A 41 5.13 -14.26 -14.31
CA ARG A 41 4.20 -15.41 -14.24
C ARG A 41 4.22 -16.14 -12.90
N ILE A 42 4.33 -15.38 -11.82
CA ILE A 42 4.42 -15.87 -10.44
C ILE A 42 3.02 -16.09 -9.86
N SER A 43 2.85 -17.19 -9.12
CA SER A 43 1.67 -17.45 -8.32
C SER A 43 1.98 -17.32 -6.82
N GLY A 44 0.97 -17.04 -6.00
CA GLY A 44 1.15 -16.97 -4.55
C GLY A 44 2.12 -15.86 -4.09
N LEU A 45 3.08 -16.25 -3.25
CA LEU A 45 4.10 -15.36 -2.64
C LEU A 45 5.53 -15.67 -3.12
N ASP A 46 5.70 -16.55 -4.11
CA ASP A 46 7.01 -16.87 -4.65
C ASP A 46 7.64 -15.60 -5.23
N GLY A 47 8.92 -15.32 -4.98
CA GLY A 47 9.56 -14.09 -5.46
C GLY A 47 9.19 -12.82 -4.70
N TYR A 48 8.35 -12.88 -3.65
CA TYR A 48 7.98 -11.70 -2.87
C TYR A 48 9.15 -11.13 -2.07
N ALA A 49 10.07 -11.99 -1.60
CA ALA A 49 11.23 -11.54 -0.83
C ALA A 49 12.16 -10.65 -1.69
N GLU A 50 12.42 -11.07 -2.92
CA GLU A 50 13.20 -10.34 -3.92
C GLU A 50 12.50 -9.05 -4.32
N PHE A 51 11.18 -9.12 -4.56
CA PHE A 51 10.35 -7.94 -4.81
C PHE A 51 10.41 -6.95 -3.64
N ASP A 52 10.29 -7.39 -2.39
CA ASP A 52 10.28 -6.52 -1.21
C ASP A 52 11.63 -5.81 -1.02
N VAL A 53 12.74 -6.49 -1.33
CA VAL A 53 14.06 -5.85 -1.37
C VAL A 53 14.11 -4.76 -2.44
N ALA A 54 13.66 -5.06 -3.66
CA ALA A 54 13.65 -4.09 -4.75
C ALA A 54 12.73 -2.89 -4.44
N TRP A 55 11.53 -3.15 -3.93
CA TRP A 55 10.55 -2.15 -3.51
C TRP A 55 11.11 -1.21 -2.44
N LYS A 56 11.77 -1.75 -1.41
CA LYS A 56 12.37 -0.94 -0.33
C LYS A 56 13.53 -0.07 -0.80
N ALA A 57 14.20 -0.46 -1.88
CA ALA A 57 15.29 0.31 -2.48
C ALA A 57 14.80 1.47 -3.38
N MET A 58 13.50 1.57 -3.67
CA MET A 58 12.96 2.62 -4.54
C MET A 58 12.93 3.99 -3.84
N ASP A 59 13.23 5.05 -4.59
CA ASP A 59 13.25 6.44 -4.09
C ASP A 59 11.88 6.95 -3.63
N ILE A 60 10.79 6.26 -3.97
CA ILE A 60 9.43 6.63 -3.59
C ILE A 60 9.23 6.74 -2.07
N HIS A 61 10.00 6.01 -1.26
CA HIS A 61 9.91 6.08 0.21
C HIS A 61 10.36 7.44 0.76
N SER A 62 11.24 8.13 0.03
CA SER A 62 11.76 9.45 0.36
C SER A 62 10.80 10.59 -0.04
N GLN A 63 9.78 10.31 -0.86
CA GLN A 63 8.84 11.35 -1.33
C GLN A 63 7.91 11.82 -0.21
N ASP A 64 7.61 13.12 -0.17
CA ASP A 64 6.60 13.67 0.72
C ASP A 64 5.17 13.45 0.18
N LEU A 65 4.17 13.83 0.97
CA LEU A 65 2.78 13.64 0.58
C LEU A 65 2.41 14.41 -0.71
N PRO A 66 2.74 15.71 -0.88
CA PRO A 66 2.53 16.41 -2.15
C PRO A 66 3.13 15.71 -3.36
N GLN A 67 4.38 15.22 -3.27
CA GLN A 67 5.06 14.50 -4.35
C GLN A 67 4.35 13.19 -4.69
N LEU A 68 3.93 12.43 -3.67
CA LEU A 68 3.16 11.21 -3.88
C LEU A 68 1.82 11.49 -4.56
N LEU A 69 1.11 12.55 -4.17
CA LEU A 69 -0.15 12.94 -4.80
C LEU A 69 0.03 13.35 -6.26
N GLU A 70 1.14 14.02 -6.58
CA GLU A 70 1.45 14.38 -7.97
C GLU A 70 1.79 13.14 -8.80
N LEU A 71 2.53 12.19 -8.23
CA LEU A 71 2.77 10.89 -8.86
C LEU A 71 1.46 10.16 -9.16
N LEU A 72 0.47 10.19 -8.26
CA LEU A 72 -0.82 9.55 -8.51
C LEU A 72 -1.51 10.15 -9.73
N LYS A 73 -1.52 11.47 -9.87
CA LYS A 73 -2.08 12.14 -11.05
C LYS A 73 -1.35 11.77 -12.33
N GLN A 74 -0.02 11.67 -12.30
CA GLN A 74 0.78 11.28 -13.46
C GLN A 74 0.48 9.84 -13.92
N LEU A 75 0.11 8.97 -12.97
CA LEU A 75 -0.32 7.61 -13.24
C LEU A 75 -1.82 7.48 -13.50
N ASP A 76 -2.55 8.61 -13.58
CA ASP A 76 -4.00 8.69 -13.77
C ASP A 76 -4.80 7.91 -12.72
N TYR A 77 -4.32 7.92 -11.47
CA TYR A 77 -5.01 7.36 -10.32
C TYR A 77 -5.48 8.42 -9.34
N THR A 78 -6.67 8.22 -8.80
CA THR A 78 -7.14 8.89 -7.59
C THR A 78 -6.75 8.09 -6.35
N GLU A 79 -6.68 8.76 -5.20
CA GLU A 79 -6.47 8.07 -3.92
C GLU A 79 -7.61 7.11 -3.58
N ALA A 80 -8.85 7.44 -3.97
CA ALA A 80 -10.00 6.59 -3.71
C ALA A 80 -9.88 5.24 -4.44
N GLU A 81 -9.46 5.26 -5.70
CA GLU A 81 -9.19 4.05 -6.48
C GLU A 81 -8.07 3.21 -5.86
N LEU A 82 -6.96 3.85 -5.48
CA LEU A 82 -5.87 3.16 -4.77
C LEU A 82 -6.33 2.50 -3.47
N MET A 83 -7.20 3.16 -2.71
CA MET A 83 -7.76 2.61 -1.47
C MET A 83 -8.70 1.44 -1.75
N ALA A 84 -9.56 1.55 -2.77
CA ALA A 84 -10.47 0.48 -3.17
C ALA A 84 -9.70 -0.77 -3.62
N MET A 85 -8.66 -0.60 -4.44
CA MET A 85 -7.80 -1.69 -4.90
C MET A 85 -7.06 -2.36 -3.73
N ARG A 86 -6.50 -1.56 -2.81
CA ARG A 86 -5.87 -2.08 -1.58
C ARG A 86 -6.84 -2.90 -0.74
N GLN A 87 -8.06 -2.39 -0.53
CA GLN A 87 -9.09 -3.11 0.22
C GLN A 87 -9.48 -4.42 -0.48
N LYS A 88 -9.66 -4.40 -1.80
CA LYS A 88 -9.92 -5.60 -2.61
C LYS A 88 -8.78 -6.62 -2.44
N TYR A 89 -7.53 -6.20 -2.53
CA TYR A 89 -6.37 -7.08 -2.36
C TYR A 89 -6.35 -7.77 -0.99
N TYR A 90 -6.52 -7.02 0.10
CA TYR A 90 -6.51 -7.62 1.43
C TYR A 90 -7.74 -8.50 1.71
N ARG A 91 -8.92 -8.18 1.17
CA ARG A 91 -10.10 -9.05 1.23
C ARG A 91 -9.86 -10.39 0.54
N LEU A 92 -9.33 -10.36 -0.68
CA LEU A 92 -8.99 -11.57 -1.42
C LEU A 92 -7.92 -12.40 -0.68
N ARG A 93 -6.96 -11.75 -0.03
CA ARG A 93 -5.91 -12.42 0.75
C ARG A 93 -6.44 -13.05 2.04
N SER A 94 -7.37 -12.42 2.74
CA SER A 94 -7.95 -12.95 3.99
C SER A 94 -8.90 -14.12 3.75
N GLY A 95 -9.18 -14.49 2.49
CA GLY A 95 -10.14 -15.53 2.16
C GLY A 95 -11.60 -15.08 2.27
N ASP A 96 -11.85 -13.79 2.52
CA ASP A 96 -13.17 -13.18 2.44
C ASP A 96 -13.55 -13.02 0.95
N ARG A 97 -14.02 -14.12 0.36
CA ARG A 97 -14.73 -14.11 -0.92
C ARG A 97 -16.14 -13.61 -0.70
N ASN A 98 -16.29 -12.33 -0.33
CA ASN A 98 -17.53 -11.64 -0.59
C ASN A 98 -17.35 -10.91 -1.91
N ASP A 99 -17.81 -11.57 -2.97
CA ASP A 99 -17.86 -11.09 -4.34
C ASP A 99 -18.82 -9.90 -4.39
N PHE A 100 -18.33 -8.72 -4.00
CA PHE A 100 -19.06 -7.49 -4.23
C PHE A 100 -18.97 -7.18 -5.72
N VAL A 101 -19.98 -7.64 -6.45
CA VAL A 101 -20.30 -7.18 -7.81
C VAL A 101 -20.88 -5.77 -7.67
N PRO A 102 -20.22 -4.73 -8.20
CA PRO A 102 -20.85 -3.42 -8.31
C PRO A 102 -22.14 -3.59 -9.12
N GLU A 103 -23.24 -3.04 -8.63
CA GLU A 103 -24.55 -3.12 -9.27
C GLU A 103 -24.44 -2.69 -10.75
N GLY A 104 -24.51 -3.64 -11.69
CA GLY A 104 -24.49 -3.38 -13.14
C GLY A 104 -23.52 -4.17 -14.03
N GLU A 105 -22.61 -5.00 -13.48
CA GLU A 105 -21.74 -5.85 -14.33
C GLU A 105 -22.21 -7.33 -14.33
N GLU A 106 -22.73 -7.78 -15.47
CA GLU A 106 -23.01 -9.20 -15.73
C GLU A 106 -21.71 -9.99 -15.86
N ILE A 107 -21.60 -11.10 -15.12
CA ILE A 107 -20.47 -12.03 -15.21
C ILE A 107 -20.81 -13.04 -16.33
N PRO A 108 -20.05 -13.13 -17.44
CA PRO A 108 -20.23 -14.20 -18.41
C PRO A 108 -19.68 -15.52 -17.83
N TYR A 109 -20.49 -16.57 -17.93
CA TYR A 109 -20.22 -17.94 -17.49
C TYR A 109 -18.93 -18.54 -18.08
#